data_AF-A0A6F9BUL8-F1
#
_entry.id   AF-A0A6F9BUL8-F1
#
_cell.length_a   1.000
_cell.length_b   1.000
_cell.length_c   1.000
_cell.angle_alpha   90.00
_cell.angle_beta   90.00
_cell.angle_gamma   90.00
#
_symmetry.space_group_name_H-M   'P 1'
#
loop_
_entity.id
_entity.type
_entity.pdbx_description
1 polymer ?
#
loop_
_entity_poly.entity_id
_entity_poly.type
_entity_poly.pdbx_seq_one_letter_code
_entity_poly.pdbx_strand_id
1 'polypeptide(L)'
;MADIGGHSIYKIEDTNMIYIPNDSVRVTHPDEARYVRIFQNVDLSSNFYFSYSYDLSHSLQYNLTLLQRPCDPGTVEEVHTRSSRQQDSFDIFEDEGLPTQVFHGLQSEPYAKYVWNGKLLERVKDMVHPDWLMYIIHGFCGQSKLLIYGRPVHVTLIARRSSKFAGTRFLKRGANCEGDVANEVETEQIIHDASVMSFTAGSYSSYVQVRGSVPLYWSQDISTMMPKPPIRCKILSSLDTMYTVQYH
;
A
#
# COMPACT_ATOMS: atom_id res chain seq x y z
N MET A 1 15.73 -4.79 5.90
CA MET A 1 14.74 -5.88 5.90
C MET A 1 14.02 -5.82 7.24
N ALA A 2 12.69 -5.85 7.22
CA ALA A 2 11.85 -5.93 8.42
C ALA A 2 11.03 -7.21 8.37
N ASP A 3 10.68 -7.78 9.52
CA ASP A 3 9.88 -9.00 9.60
C ASP A 3 8.72 -8.88 10.60
N ILE A 4 7.53 -9.25 10.16
CA ILE A 4 6.31 -9.20 10.98
C ILE A 4 5.59 -10.54 10.82
N GLY A 5 5.48 -11.33 11.88
CA GLY A 5 4.73 -12.59 11.81
C GLY A 5 5.35 -13.62 10.86
N GLY A 6 6.66 -13.58 10.63
CA GLY A 6 7.33 -14.43 9.64
C GLY A 6 7.19 -13.91 8.20
N HIS A 7 6.56 -12.74 8.02
CA HIS A 7 6.48 -12.09 6.73
C HIS A 7 7.57 -11.03 6.59
N SER A 8 8.42 -11.26 5.60
CA SER A 8 9.50 -10.35 5.26
C SER A 8 9.02 -9.17 4.41
N ILE A 9 9.49 -7.99 4.77
CA ILE A 9 9.25 -6.73 4.07
C ILE A 9 10.54 -6.30 3.36
N TYR A 10 10.42 -6.07 2.06
CA TYR A 10 11.50 -5.75 1.16
C TYR A 10 11.41 -4.28 0.74
N LYS A 11 12.59 -3.68 0.56
CA LYS A 11 12.73 -2.36 -0.07
C LYS A 11 13.17 -2.59 -1.52
N ILE A 12 12.60 -1.83 -2.44
CA ILE A 12 13.09 -1.81 -3.82
C ILE A 12 14.43 -1.08 -3.85
N GLU A 13 15.49 -1.75 -4.32
CA GLU A 13 16.83 -1.16 -4.41
C GLU A 13 17.12 -0.60 -5.81
N ASP A 14 16.74 -1.33 -6.85
CA ASP A 14 16.96 -0.94 -8.25
C ASP A 14 15.70 -1.18 -9.08
N THR A 15 15.52 -0.37 -10.13
CA THR A 15 14.40 -0.51 -11.07
C THR A 15 14.87 -0.35 -12.51
N ASN A 16 14.27 -1.13 -13.40
CA ASN A 16 14.53 -1.08 -14.84
C ASN A 16 13.23 -0.90 -15.61
N MET A 17 13.25 -0.03 -16.62
CA MET A 17 12.15 0.14 -17.56
C MET A 17 12.49 -0.57 -18.86
N ILE A 18 11.72 -1.59 -19.21
CA ILE A 18 11.95 -2.43 -20.40
C ILE A 18 10.86 -2.14 -21.43
N TYR A 19 11.28 -1.76 -22.64
CA TYR A 19 10.39 -1.65 -23.79
C TYR A 19 10.22 -3.03 -24.43
N ILE A 20 8.97 -3.47 -24.60
CA ILE A 20 8.65 -4.83 -25.07
C ILE A 20 8.74 -4.97 -26.60
N PRO A 21 8.22 -4.03 -27.42
CA PRO A 21 8.31 -4.15 -28.87
C PRO A 21 9.75 -4.10 -29.39
N ASN A 22 10.02 -4.82 -30.48
CA ASN A 22 11.32 -4.74 -31.16
C ASN A 22 11.53 -3.32 -31.73
N ASP A 23 12.74 -2.79 -31.60
CA ASP A 23 13.13 -1.46 -32.11
C ASP A 23 12.81 -1.30 -33.60
N SER A 24 12.80 -2.39 -34.37
CA SER A 24 12.42 -2.38 -35.80
C SER A 24 10.96 -2.01 -36.07
N VAL A 25 10.06 -2.16 -35.08
CA VAL A 25 8.62 -1.88 -35.18
C VAL A 25 8.24 -0.68 -34.30
N ARG A 26 9.24 0.04 -33.78
CA ARG A 26 9.02 1.11 -32.81
C ARG A 26 8.36 2.31 -33.47
N VAL A 27 7.14 2.62 -33.03
CA VAL A 27 6.45 3.84 -33.38
C VAL A 27 6.85 4.92 -32.38
N THR A 28 7.66 5.88 -32.82
CA THR A 28 8.11 6.98 -31.95
C THR A 28 7.03 8.07 -31.88
N HIS A 29 6.55 8.38 -30.67
CA HIS A 29 5.69 9.55 -30.44
C HIS A 29 6.53 10.71 -29.87
N PRO A 30 6.36 11.97 -30.32
CA PRO A 30 7.16 13.10 -29.86
C PRO A 30 7.12 13.31 -28.34
N ASP A 31 5.98 13.01 -27.70
CA ASP A 31 5.84 13.13 -26.25
C ASP A 31 6.28 11.90 -25.44
N GLU A 32 6.56 10.76 -26.08
CA GLU A 32 6.91 9.51 -25.35
C GLU A 32 8.17 9.70 -24.51
N ALA A 33 9.23 10.24 -25.11
CA ALA A 33 10.49 10.51 -24.41
C ALA A 33 10.30 11.47 -23.22
N ARG A 34 9.36 12.43 -23.35
CA ARG A 34 9.01 13.35 -22.27
C ARG A 34 8.31 12.61 -21.13
N TYR A 35 7.34 11.75 -21.41
CA TYR A 35 6.64 10.97 -20.38
C TYR A 35 7.55 9.97 -19.69
N VAL A 36 8.42 9.28 -20.44
CA VAL A 36 9.43 8.37 -19.89
C VAL A 36 10.35 9.13 -18.93
N ARG A 37 10.84 10.31 -19.32
CA ARG A 37 11.67 11.15 -18.44
C ARG A 37 10.92 11.61 -17.19
N ILE A 38 9.65 11.99 -17.30
CA ILE A 38 8.83 12.37 -16.13
C ILE A 38 8.69 11.19 -15.16
N PHE A 39 8.49 9.98 -15.68
CA PHE A 39 8.38 8.79 -14.85
C PHE A 39 9.73 8.40 -14.21
N GLN A 40 10.83 8.48 -14.96
CA GLN A 40 12.19 8.23 -14.46
C GLN A 40 12.64 9.22 -13.39
N ASN A 41 12.06 10.42 -13.35
CA ASN A 41 12.30 11.38 -12.26
C ASN A 41 11.68 10.93 -10.93
N VAL A 42 10.75 9.96 -10.96
CA VAL A 42 10.28 9.30 -9.75
C VAL A 42 11.31 8.27 -9.34
N ASP A 43 11.97 8.54 -8.22
CA ASP A 43 12.94 7.63 -7.62
C ASP A 43 12.21 6.43 -7.00
N LEU A 44 12.05 5.35 -7.77
CA LEU A 44 11.42 4.11 -7.32
C LEU A 44 12.32 3.25 -6.41
N SER A 45 13.64 3.49 -6.44
CA SER A 45 14.62 2.87 -5.54
C SER A 45 14.58 3.45 -4.12
N SER A 46 13.93 4.59 -3.95
CA SER A 46 13.84 5.29 -2.69
C SER A 46 12.42 5.23 -2.16
N ASN A 47 12.27 4.69 -0.95
CA ASN A 47 11.01 4.74 -0.19
C ASN A 47 9.86 3.87 -0.71
N PHE A 48 10.14 2.85 -1.52
CA PHE A 48 9.15 1.85 -1.93
C PHE A 48 9.38 0.50 -1.26
N TYR A 49 8.29 -0.10 -0.78
CA TYR A 49 8.32 -1.34 -0.03
C TYR A 49 7.21 -2.28 -0.49
N PHE A 50 7.46 -3.58 -0.38
CA PHE A 50 6.50 -4.65 -0.69
C PHE A 50 6.79 -5.87 0.18
N SER A 51 5.83 -6.79 0.24
CA SER A 51 6.00 -8.12 0.83
C SER A 51 5.24 -9.13 -0.01
N TYR A 52 5.81 -10.32 -0.16
CA TYR A 52 5.17 -11.39 -0.94
C TYR A 52 3.97 -12.00 -0.24
N SER A 53 3.97 -11.98 1.08
CA SER A 53 3.04 -12.74 1.92
C SER A 53 2.19 -11.88 2.84
N TYR A 54 2.50 -10.58 2.93
CA TYR A 54 1.82 -9.65 3.83
C TYR A 54 1.37 -8.40 3.08
N ASP A 55 0.10 -8.05 3.21
CA ASP A 55 -0.44 -6.85 2.59
C ASP A 55 -0.04 -5.59 3.39
N LEU A 56 0.95 -4.88 2.86
CA LEU A 56 1.41 -3.61 3.42
C LEU A 56 0.45 -2.45 3.16
N SER A 57 -0.56 -2.60 2.29
CA SER A 57 -1.53 -1.53 2.06
C SER A 57 -2.50 -1.36 3.23
N HIS A 58 -2.66 -2.38 4.07
CA HIS A 58 -3.53 -2.36 5.23
C HIS A 58 -2.75 -2.26 6.54
N SER A 59 -3.42 -1.81 7.61
CA SER A 59 -2.90 -1.89 8.96
C SER A 59 -2.92 -3.32 9.49
N LEU A 60 -2.09 -3.62 10.49
CA LEU A 60 -2.07 -4.92 11.13
C LEU A 60 -3.43 -5.30 11.71
N GLN A 61 -4.18 -4.36 12.27
CA GLN A 61 -5.52 -4.62 12.78
C GLN A 61 -6.45 -5.17 11.68
N TYR A 62 -6.41 -4.59 10.48
CA TYR A 62 -7.23 -5.06 9.37
C TYR A 62 -6.78 -6.46 8.92
N ASN A 63 -5.48 -6.66 8.75
CA ASN A 63 -4.92 -7.95 8.34
C ASN A 63 -5.23 -9.07 9.34
N LEU A 64 -5.16 -8.80 10.64
CA LEU A 64 -5.52 -9.78 11.68
C LEU A 64 -7.03 -10.04 11.77
N THR A 65 -7.87 -9.05 11.45
CA THR A 65 -9.33 -9.25 11.40
C THR A 65 -9.70 -10.26 10.32
N LEU A 66 -8.98 -10.25 9.20
CA LEU A 66 -9.20 -11.17 8.10
C LEU A 66 -8.78 -12.61 8.43
N LEU A 67 -7.71 -12.80 9.23
CA LEU A 67 -7.31 -14.11 9.73
C LEU A 67 -8.33 -14.71 10.71
N GLN A 68 -9.16 -13.87 11.34
CA GLN A 68 -10.17 -14.30 12.31
C GLN A 68 -11.55 -14.56 11.69
N ARG A 69 -11.74 -14.33 10.39
CA ARG A 69 -12.99 -14.77 9.74
C ARG A 69 -13.02 -16.30 9.79
N PRO A 70 -14.04 -16.92 10.43
CA PRO A 70 -14.27 -18.33 10.23
C PRO A 70 -14.46 -18.52 8.71
N CYS A 71 -13.70 -19.44 8.12
CA CYS A 71 -14.13 -20.03 6.88
C CYS A 71 -15.50 -20.66 7.17
N ASP A 72 -16.58 -20.04 6.73
CA ASP A 72 -17.87 -20.72 6.71
C ASP A 72 -17.69 -21.96 5.83
N PRO A 73 -17.96 -23.18 6.32
CA PRO A 73 -17.92 -24.39 5.50
C PRO A 73 -19.10 -24.45 4.49
N GLY A 74 -19.59 -23.29 4.01
CA GLY A 74 -20.87 -23.15 3.32
C GLY A 74 -20.81 -22.52 1.93
N THR A 75 -19.64 -22.21 1.38
CA THR A 75 -19.55 -21.73 -0.02
C THR A 75 -18.38 -22.38 -0.75
N VAL A 76 -18.42 -23.71 -0.80
CA VAL A 76 -17.80 -24.44 -1.90
C VAL A 76 -18.74 -24.24 -3.09
N GLU A 77 -18.56 -23.16 -3.86
CA GLU A 77 -19.03 -23.22 -5.24
C GLU A 77 -18.16 -24.27 -5.93
N GLU A 78 -18.77 -25.44 -6.17
CA GLU A 78 -18.24 -26.47 -7.05
C GLU A 78 -18.04 -25.85 -8.44
N VAL A 79 -16.84 -25.31 -8.69
CA VAL A 79 -16.37 -25.11 -10.06
C VAL A 79 -16.01 -26.49 -10.61
N HIS A 80 -17.03 -27.18 -11.10
CA HIS A 80 -16.92 -28.37 -11.92
C HIS A 80 -16.17 -28.01 -13.21
N THR A 81 -14.84 -28.16 -13.21
CA THR A 81 -14.07 -28.38 -14.45
C THR A 81 -13.50 -29.80 -14.40
N ARG A 82 -14.28 -30.74 -14.96
CA ARG A 82 -13.81 -32.10 -15.25
C ARG A 82 -12.73 -32.05 -16.35
N SER A 83 -11.49 -32.40 -16.02
CA SER A 83 -10.78 -33.52 -16.67
C SER A 83 -9.43 -33.86 -16.02
N SER A 84 -9.44 -34.97 -15.29
CA SER A 84 -8.42 -36.05 -15.18
C SER A 84 -6.96 -35.81 -15.60
N ARG A 85 -6.04 -35.95 -14.62
CA ARG A 85 -4.86 -36.89 -14.56
C ARG A 85 -3.91 -36.41 -13.44
N GLN A 86 -3.96 -37.04 -12.27
CA GLN A 86 -3.09 -38.13 -11.82
C GLN A 86 -1.82 -37.60 -11.13
N GLN A 87 -1.89 -37.70 -9.80
CA GLN A 87 -0.84 -37.72 -8.76
C GLN A 87 0.62 -37.58 -9.23
N ASP A 88 1.31 -36.60 -8.67
CA ASP A 88 2.62 -36.77 -8.01
C ASP A 88 2.98 -35.45 -7.30
N SER A 89 2.61 -35.31 -6.02
CA SER A 89 3.19 -34.30 -5.12
C SER A 89 4.36 -34.97 -4.40
N PHE A 90 5.58 -34.61 -4.80
CA PHE A 90 6.81 -35.04 -4.17
C PHE A 90 7.16 -34.04 -3.06
N ASP A 91 6.55 -34.20 -1.87
CA ASP A 91 6.95 -33.43 -0.69
C ASP A 91 7.92 -34.24 0.16
N ILE A 92 9.19 -33.87 0.05
CA ILE A 92 10.38 -34.54 0.63
C ILE A 92 10.46 -34.41 2.17
N PHE A 93 9.53 -33.71 2.81
CA PHE A 93 9.63 -33.31 4.22
C PHE A 93 8.53 -33.90 5.15
N GLU A 94 7.83 -34.96 4.73
CA GLU A 94 6.78 -35.58 5.57
C GLU A 94 7.28 -36.25 6.87
N ASP A 95 8.60 -36.43 7.07
CA ASP A 95 9.11 -37.27 8.17
C ASP A 95 9.39 -36.53 9.50
N GLU A 96 9.05 -35.24 9.65
CA GLU A 96 9.36 -34.48 10.89
C GLU A 96 8.14 -33.88 11.62
N GLY A 97 6.93 -34.39 11.38
CA GLY A 97 5.78 -34.26 12.31
C GLY A 97 5.32 -32.85 12.74
N LEU A 98 5.90 -31.78 12.19
CA LEU A 98 5.51 -30.40 12.45
C LEU A 98 4.48 -29.99 11.40
N PRO A 99 3.25 -29.61 11.79
CA PRO A 99 2.29 -29.04 10.87
C PRO A 99 2.82 -27.67 10.42
N THR A 100 3.59 -27.66 9.33
CA THR A 100 3.88 -26.44 8.61
C THR A 100 2.61 -26.10 7.85
N GLN A 101 1.68 -25.46 8.55
CA GLN A 101 0.49 -24.92 7.93
C GLN A 101 0.95 -23.76 7.04
N VAL A 102 1.31 -24.09 5.79
CA VAL A 102 1.59 -23.09 4.77
C VAL A 102 0.27 -22.39 4.52
N PHE A 103 0.08 -21.25 5.18
CA PHE A 103 -1.09 -20.41 4.98
C PHE A 103 -0.99 -19.88 3.55
N HIS A 104 -1.72 -20.50 2.63
CA HIS A 104 -1.95 -19.91 1.31
C HIS A 104 -2.48 -18.50 1.57
N GLY A 105 -1.73 -17.49 1.09
CA GLY A 105 -1.95 -16.09 1.42
C GLY A 105 -3.42 -15.75 1.28
N LEU A 106 -4.02 -15.24 2.36
CA LEU A 106 -5.38 -14.76 2.31
C LEU A 106 -5.41 -13.62 1.29
N GLN A 107 -5.93 -13.89 0.10
CA GLN A 107 -5.90 -12.94 -1.00
C GLN A 107 -6.95 -11.85 -0.75
N SER A 108 -6.62 -10.90 0.12
CA SER A 108 -7.45 -9.74 0.38
C SER A 108 -7.26 -8.71 -0.71
N GLU A 109 -8.37 -8.11 -1.16
CA GLU A 109 -8.30 -6.92 -2.00
C GLU A 109 -7.51 -5.84 -1.26
N PRO A 110 -6.47 -5.26 -1.86
CA PRO A 110 -5.60 -4.30 -1.20
C PRO A 110 -6.30 -2.96 -1.00
N TYR A 111 -5.81 -2.15 -0.06
CA TYR A 111 -6.31 -0.81 0.14
C TYR A 111 -5.81 0.13 -0.96
N ALA A 112 -6.64 0.36 -1.97
CA ALA A 112 -6.31 1.14 -3.17
C ALA A 112 -5.76 2.55 -2.88
N LYS A 113 -5.98 3.09 -1.68
CA LYS A 113 -5.41 4.37 -1.23
C LYS A 113 -3.88 4.32 -1.10
N TYR A 114 -3.31 3.24 -0.59
CA TYR A 114 -1.87 3.11 -0.34
C TYR A 114 -1.14 2.28 -1.40
N VAL A 115 -1.87 1.61 -2.29
CA VAL A 115 -1.29 0.97 -3.47
C VAL A 115 -0.82 2.04 -4.45
N TRP A 116 0.50 2.12 -4.67
CA TRP A 116 1.08 3.11 -5.57
C TRP A 116 1.00 2.70 -7.05
N ASN A 117 1.30 1.43 -7.35
CA ASN A 117 1.34 0.89 -8.72
C ASN A 117 -0.02 0.42 -9.26
N GLY A 118 -1.14 0.78 -8.61
CA GLY A 118 -2.47 0.29 -8.98
C GLY A 118 -2.85 0.63 -10.42
N LYS A 119 -2.49 1.83 -10.91
CA LYS A 119 -2.75 2.21 -12.31
C LYS A 119 -1.87 1.48 -13.32
N LEU A 120 -0.66 1.07 -12.92
CA LEU A 120 0.24 0.29 -13.77
C LEU A 120 -0.26 -1.15 -13.93
N LEU A 121 -0.89 -1.69 -12.88
CA LEU A 121 -1.41 -3.06 -12.86
C LEU A 121 -2.81 -3.20 -13.49
N GLU A 122 -3.57 -2.11 -13.65
CA GLU A 122 -4.97 -2.14 -14.13
C GLU A 122 -5.15 -2.92 -15.45
N ARG A 123 -4.20 -2.81 -16.39
CA ARG A 123 -4.28 -3.49 -17.69
C ARG A 123 -3.97 -4.98 -17.63
N VAL A 124 -3.23 -5.41 -16.62
CA VAL A 124 -2.75 -6.80 -16.48
C VAL A 124 -3.47 -7.56 -15.37
N LYS A 125 -4.21 -6.87 -14.49
CA LYS A 125 -4.93 -7.45 -13.35
C LYS A 125 -5.85 -8.60 -13.80
N ASP A 126 -6.55 -8.42 -14.91
CA ASP A 126 -7.52 -9.41 -15.42
C ASP A 126 -6.88 -10.47 -16.34
N MET A 127 -5.61 -10.29 -16.70
CA MET A 127 -4.91 -11.16 -17.66
C MET A 127 -3.94 -12.15 -16.99
N VAL A 128 -3.43 -11.81 -15.81
CA VAL A 128 -2.33 -12.55 -15.15
C VAL A 128 -2.82 -13.18 -13.85
N HIS A 129 -2.25 -14.33 -13.51
CA HIS A 129 -2.49 -14.97 -12.22
C HIS A 129 -2.15 -14.01 -11.06
N PRO A 130 -2.94 -13.99 -9.98
CA PRO A 130 -2.74 -13.03 -8.90
C PRO A 130 -1.37 -13.05 -8.22
N ASP A 131 -0.67 -14.18 -8.23
CA ASP A 131 0.69 -14.29 -7.68
C ASP A 131 1.70 -13.35 -8.36
N TRP A 132 1.40 -12.90 -9.59
CA TRP A 132 2.21 -11.93 -10.32
C TRP A 132 1.84 -10.48 -10.00
N LEU A 133 0.74 -10.25 -9.30
CA LEU A 133 0.28 -8.93 -8.90
C LEU A 133 0.90 -8.54 -7.56
N MET A 134 2.05 -7.88 -7.63
CA MET A 134 2.71 -7.34 -6.43
C MET A 134 2.31 -5.88 -6.20
N TYR A 135 1.69 -5.60 -5.07
CA TYR A 135 1.35 -4.23 -4.68
C TYR A 135 2.51 -3.59 -3.90
N ILE A 136 2.86 -2.35 -4.27
CA ILE A 136 3.93 -1.60 -3.62
C ILE A 136 3.37 -0.39 -2.88
N ILE A 137 3.90 -0.13 -1.69
CA ILE A 137 3.60 1.08 -0.91
C ILE A 137 4.74 2.10 -1.05
N HIS A 138 4.38 3.38 -0.94
CA HIS A 138 5.34 4.47 -0.88
C HIS A 138 5.38 5.06 0.53
N GLY A 139 6.56 5.24 1.11
CA GLY A 139 6.74 5.85 2.42
C GLY A 139 7.96 5.31 3.16
N PHE A 140 7.76 4.68 4.31
CA PHE A 140 8.87 4.21 5.15
C PHE A 140 8.53 2.87 5.79
N CYS A 141 9.52 2.00 5.92
CA CYS A 141 9.47 0.83 6.76
C CYS A 141 10.82 0.67 7.45
N GLY A 142 10.80 0.66 8.78
CA GLY A 142 11.98 0.44 9.60
C GLY A 142 11.65 -0.45 10.78
N GLN A 143 12.58 -1.33 11.15
CA GLN A 143 12.44 -2.18 12.31
C GLN A 143 13.71 -2.12 13.15
N SER A 144 13.54 -2.11 14.47
CA SER A 144 14.62 -2.18 15.43
C SER A 144 14.33 -3.22 16.49
N LYS A 145 15.37 -3.95 16.90
CA LYS A 145 15.31 -4.93 17.99
C LYS A 145 15.80 -4.30 19.27
N LEU A 146 14.99 -4.38 20.31
CA LEU A 146 15.24 -3.83 21.63
C LEU A 146 15.16 -4.94 22.67
N LEU A 147 15.77 -4.72 23.84
CA LEU A 147 15.63 -5.61 24.99
C LEU A 147 14.96 -4.82 26.13
N ILE A 148 13.74 -5.21 26.50
CA ILE A 148 12.93 -4.54 27.51
C ILE A 148 12.72 -5.51 28.67
N TYR A 149 13.28 -5.21 29.85
CA TYR A 149 13.24 -6.07 31.04
C TYR A 149 13.66 -7.54 30.76
N GLY A 150 14.69 -7.72 29.91
CA GLY A 150 15.19 -9.05 29.53
C GLY A 150 14.37 -9.76 28.44
N ARG A 151 13.28 -9.15 27.93
CA ARG A 151 12.50 -9.68 26.80
C ARG A 151 12.90 -8.99 25.50
N PRO A 152 13.26 -9.74 24.44
CA PRO A 152 13.59 -9.15 23.16
C PRO A 152 12.31 -8.75 22.43
N VAL A 153 12.23 -7.50 22.00
CA VAL A 153 11.03 -6.91 21.38
C VAL A 153 11.44 -6.28 20.06
N HIS A 154 10.66 -6.50 19.00
CA HIS A 154 10.80 -5.74 17.76
C HIS A 154 9.84 -4.55 17.79
N VAL A 155 10.38 -3.38 17.48
CA VAL A 155 9.59 -2.17 17.21
C VAL A 155 9.70 -1.88 15.73
N THR A 156 8.58 -1.91 15.05
CA THR A 156 8.47 -1.67 13.61
C THR A 156 7.66 -0.40 13.39
N LEU A 157 8.16 0.47 12.54
CA LEU A 157 7.47 1.68 12.12
C LEU A 157 7.23 1.61 10.61
N ILE A 158 5.96 1.65 10.21
CA ILE A 158 5.55 1.70 8.81
C ILE A 158 4.83 3.03 8.59
N ALA A 159 5.27 3.79 7.59
CA ALA A 159 4.54 4.96 7.11
C ALA A 159 4.12 4.73 5.66
N ARG A 160 2.82 4.87 5.38
CA ARG A 160 2.20 4.67 4.07
C ARG A 160 1.66 6.00 3.57
N ARG A 161 2.15 6.47 2.44
CA ARG A 161 1.67 7.69 1.80
C ARG A 161 0.57 7.35 0.80
N SER A 162 -0.54 8.05 0.88
CA SER A 162 -1.65 7.91 -0.06
C SER A 162 -1.22 8.25 -1.49
N SER A 163 -1.61 7.41 -2.45
CA SER A 163 -1.49 7.67 -3.88
C SER A 163 -2.65 8.55 -4.39
N LYS A 164 -3.75 8.64 -3.62
CA LYS A 164 -4.93 9.45 -3.94
C LYS A 164 -4.68 10.93 -3.69
N PHE A 165 -5.28 11.75 -4.56
CA PHE A 165 -5.16 13.21 -4.57
C PHE A 165 -3.72 13.74 -4.36
N ALA A 166 -2.72 13.00 -4.86
CA ALA A 166 -1.31 13.33 -4.73
C ALA A 166 -0.95 14.60 -5.52
N GLY A 167 -0.03 15.40 -4.97
CA GLY A 167 0.48 16.61 -5.59
C GLY A 167 1.44 17.34 -4.66
N THR A 168 2.10 18.39 -5.17
CA THR A 168 3.01 19.20 -4.36
C THR A 168 2.22 20.01 -3.33
N ARG A 169 2.78 20.21 -2.13
CA ARG A 169 2.13 20.92 -0.99
C ARG A 169 1.61 22.31 -1.35
N PHE A 170 2.20 22.94 -2.37
CA PHE A 170 1.79 24.26 -2.85
C PHE A 170 0.63 24.20 -3.85
N LEU A 171 0.53 23.14 -4.67
CA LEU A 171 -0.53 23.00 -5.67
C LEU A 171 -1.76 22.24 -5.14
N LYS A 172 -1.58 21.29 -4.23
CA LYS A 172 -2.68 20.46 -3.72
C LYS A 172 -2.80 20.56 -2.20
N ARG A 173 -3.96 21.06 -1.78
CA ARG A 173 -4.39 21.19 -0.39
C ARG A 173 -5.88 20.89 -0.30
N GLY A 174 -6.34 20.56 0.89
CA GLY A 174 -7.74 20.24 1.12
C GLY A 174 -8.10 18.81 0.73
N ALA A 175 -9.39 18.61 0.44
CA ALA A 175 -9.94 17.37 -0.10
C ALA A 175 -10.47 17.55 -1.52
N ASN A 176 -10.50 16.48 -2.31
CA ASN A 176 -11.20 16.44 -3.60
C ASN A 176 -12.72 16.18 -3.38
N CYS A 177 -13.49 16.16 -4.48
CA CYS A 177 -14.92 15.86 -4.45
C CYS A 177 -15.25 14.41 -4.06
N GLU A 178 -14.26 13.51 -4.13
CA GLU A 178 -14.39 12.10 -3.74
C GLU A 178 -14.11 11.88 -2.24
N GLY A 179 -13.68 12.92 -1.52
CA GLY A 179 -13.35 12.87 -0.10
C GLY A 179 -11.89 12.54 0.22
N ASP A 180 -11.04 12.34 -0.79
CA ASP A 180 -9.61 12.11 -0.61
C ASP A 180 -8.89 13.40 -0.22
N VAL A 181 -8.16 13.31 0.88
CA VAL A 181 -7.37 14.40 1.44
C VAL A 181 -5.97 14.42 0.82
N ALA A 182 -5.48 15.61 0.45
CA ALA A 182 -4.14 15.75 -0.10
C ALA A 182 -3.08 15.44 0.96
N ASN A 183 -1.99 14.80 0.54
CA ASN A 183 -0.83 14.49 1.40
C ASN A 183 -1.18 13.64 2.64
N GLU A 184 -2.15 12.74 2.52
CA GLU A 184 -2.48 11.78 3.56
C GLU A 184 -1.34 10.75 3.74
N VAL A 185 -0.98 10.51 5.00
CA VAL A 185 0.00 9.52 5.44
C VAL A 185 -0.57 8.80 6.66
N GLU A 186 -0.53 7.49 6.63
CA GLU A 186 -0.79 6.63 7.77
C GLU A 186 0.53 6.17 8.35
N THR A 187 0.74 6.35 9.65
CA THR A 187 1.91 5.89 10.38
C THR A 187 1.46 4.86 11.39
N GLU A 188 2.06 3.68 11.32
CA GLU A 188 1.74 2.55 12.17
C GLU A 188 2.98 2.10 12.92
N GLN A 189 2.86 2.04 14.24
CA GLN A 189 3.85 1.46 15.13
C GLN A 189 3.38 0.06 15.52
N ILE A 190 4.18 -0.94 15.20
CA ILE A 190 3.94 -2.35 15.55
C ILE A 190 5.00 -2.78 16.55
N ILE A 191 4.57 -3.37 17.65
CA ILE A 191 5.43 -3.95 18.67
C ILE A 191 5.10 -5.43 18.78
N HIS A 192 6.11 -6.29 18.72
CA HIS A 192 5.93 -7.72 18.92
C HIS A 192 7.11 -8.37 19.66
N ASP A 193 6.87 -9.51 20.28
CA ASP A 193 7.91 -10.31 20.94
C ASP A 193 8.79 -10.99 19.89
N ALA A 194 10.09 -10.68 19.91
CA ALA A 194 11.04 -11.18 18.93
C ALA A 194 11.33 -12.68 19.07
N SER A 195 10.87 -13.33 20.15
CA SER A 195 11.00 -14.78 20.35
C SER A 195 9.90 -15.58 19.65
N VAL A 196 8.79 -14.95 19.26
CA VAL A 196 7.64 -15.62 18.65
C VAL A 196 7.27 -14.98 17.31
N MET A 197 7.59 -15.68 16.23
CA MET A 197 7.38 -15.18 14.87
C MET A 197 6.00 -15.52 14.28
N SER A 198 5.10 -16.18 15.02
CA SER A 198 3.76 -16.51 14.52
C SER A 198 2.72 -15.47 14.94
N PHE A 199 1.80 -15.08 14.04
CA PHE A 199 0.65 -14.25 14.38
C PHE A 199 -0.36 -14.89 15.33
N THR A 200 -0.42 -16.23 15.37
CA THR A 200 -1.39 -16.95 16.22
C THR A 200 -0.88 -17.13 17.65
N ALA A 201 0.43 -17.28 17.82
CA ALA A 201 1.06 -17.52 19.11
C ALA A 201 1.76 -16.29 19.71
N GLY A 202 2.14 -15.32 18.87
CA GLY A 202 2.84 -14.12 19.29
C GLY A 202 1.91 -13.02 19.77
N SER A 203 2.39 -12.20 20.68
CA SER A 203 1.69 -10.98 21.10
C SER A 203 2.10 -9.81 20.20
N TYR A 204 1.13 -9.26 19.48
CA TYR A 204 1.31 -8.10 18.60
C TYR A 204 0.46 -6.94 19.09
N SER A 205 1.06 -5.76 19.10
CA SER A 205 0.37 -4.49 19.33
C SER A 205 0.58 -3.61 18.11
N SER A 206 -0.49 -3.03 17.58
CA SER A 206 -0.43 -2.01 16.52
C SER A 206 -1.09 -0.72 16.99
N TYR A 207 -0.44 0.40 16.70
CA TYR A 207 -0.96 1.73 16.94
C TYR A 207 -0.84 2.55 15.66
N VAL A 208 -1.99 3.00 15.14
CA VAL A 208 -2.09 3.72 13.87
C VAL A 208 -2.43 5.18 14.12
N GLN A 209 -1.73 6.06 13.44
CA GLN A 209 -1.98 7.50 13.39
C GLN A 209 -2.08 7.96 11.94
N VAL A 210 -3.05 8.84 11.66
CA VAL A 210 -3.23 9.43 10.33
C VAL A 210 -2.92 10.92 10.36
N ARG A 211 -2.29 11.41 9.30
CA ARG A 211 -2.00 12.82 9.07
C ARG A 211 -2.32 13.16 7.62
N GLY A 212 -3.04 14.24 7.38
CA GLY A 212 -3.31 14.72 6.02
C GLY A 212 -3.55 16.22 5.99
N SER A 213 -3.92 16.75 4.82
CA SER A 213 -4.49 18.09 4.72
C SER A 213 -5.81 18.19 5.51
N VAL A 214 -6.21 19.41 5.85
CA VAL A 214 -7.53 19.64 6.46
C VAL A 214 -8.60 19.20 5.45
N PRO A 215 -9.61 18.41 5.84
CA PRO A 215 -10.64 17.86 4.95
C PRO A 215 -11.68 18.93 4.55
N LEU A 216 -11.21 20.01 3.95
CA LEU A 216 -12.02 21.09 3.42
C LEU A 216 -11.74 21.22 1.93
N TYR A 217 -12.77 21.56 1.16
CA TYR A 217 -12.57 21.97 -0.22
C TYR A 217 -12.09 23.43 -0.22
N TRP A 218 -10.78 23.63 -0.32
CA TRP A 218 -10.20 24.97 -0.33
C TRP A 218 -9.07 25.10 -1.34
N SER A 219 -8.93 26.32 -1.85
CA SER A 219 -7.83 26.70 -2.74
C SER A 219 -7.21 27.99 -2.26
N GLN A 220 -5.91 28.09 -2.41
CA GLN A 220 -5.16 29.31 -2.16
C GLN A 220 -4.67 29.84 -3.50
N ASP A 221 -4.90 31.11 -3.75
CA ASP A 221 -4.29 31.77 -4.90
C ASP A 221 -2.79 31.93 -4.65
N ILE A 222 -1.96 31.42 -5.57
CA ILE A 222 -0.50 31.47 -5.48
C ILE A 222 0.04 32.63 -6.34
N SER A 223 -0.81 33.27 -7.16
CA SER A 223 -0.41 34.34 -8.07
C SER A 223 -0.13 35.67 -7.36
N THR A 224 -0.69 35.88 -6.17
CA THR A 224 -0.53 37.10 -5.39
C THR A 224 0.39 36.85 -4.19
N MET A 225 1.56 37.50 -4.20
CA MET A 225 2.49 37.52 -3.07
C MET A 225 1.94 38.45 -1.97
N MET A 226 0.81 38.06 -1.38
CA MET A 226 0.20 38.77 -0.26
C MET A 226 0.77 38.24 1.06
N PRO A 227 1.02 39.12 2.06
CA PRO A 227 1.48 38.71 3.39
C PRO A 227 0.55 37.71 4.08
N LYS A 228 -0.76 37.80 3.82
CA LYS A 228 -1.79 36.85 4.27
C LYS A 228 -2.77 36.57 3.12
N PRO A 229 -2.53 35.53 2.31
CA PRO A 229 -3.42 35.18 1.21
C PRO A 229 -4.74 34.63 1.78
N PRO A 230 -5.91 35.10 1.29
CA PRO A 230 -7.21 34.65 1.78
C PRO A 230 -7.46 33.18 1.39
N ILE A 231 -8.02 32.41 2.32
CA ILE A 231 -8.46 31.03 2.07
C ILE A 231 -9.87 31.07 1.52
N ARG A 232 -10.07 30.53 0.31
CA ARG A 232 -11.41 30.38 -0.28
C ARG A 232 -11.94 28.97 -0.01
N CYS A 233 -12.82 28.83 0.96
CA CYS A 233 -13.60 27.61 1.18
C CYS A 233 -14.78 27.60 0.18
N LYS A 234 -14.88 26.58 -0.68
CA LYS A 234 -16.09 26.41 -1.49
C LYS A 234 -17.02 25.46 -0.74
N ILE A 235 -18.06 26.02 -0.13
CA ILE A 235 -19.14 25.21 0.43
C ILE A 235 -20.06 24.90 -0.74
N LEU A 236 -20.02 23.66 -1.23
CA LEU A 236 -20.99 23.15 -2.21
C LEU A 236 -22.30 22.82 -1.47
N SER A 237 -22.97 23.83 -0.93
CA SER A 237 -24.40 23.73 -0.63
C SER A 237 -25.17 24.16 -1.88
N SER A 238 -26.35 23.59 -2.12
CA SER A 238 -27.29 23.98 -3.20
C SER A 238 -27.78 25.44 -3.13
N LEU A 239 -27.16 26.27 -2.30
CA LEU A 239 -27.31 27.70 -2.18
C LEU A 239 -25.90 28.28 -2.25
N ASP A 240 -25.53 28.76 -3.44
CA ASP A 240 -24.28 29.48 -3.69
C ASP A 240 -24.23 30.73 -2.80
N THR A 241 -23.60 30.61 -1.63
CA THR A 241 -23.13 31.79 -0.88
C THR A 241 -21.65 31.59 -0.56
N MET A 242 -20.78 32.31 -1.27
CA MET A 242 -19.35 32.32 -0.99
C MET A 242 -19.09 33.05 0.34
N TYR A 243 -18.76 32.31 1.40
CA TYR A 243 -18.26 32.91 2.63
C TYR A 243 -16.74 33.10 2.53
N THR A 244 -16.31 34.36 2.52
CA THR A 244 -14.89 34.71 2.71
C THR A 244 -14.65 34.83 4.21
N VAL A 245 -13.87 33.91 4.79
CA VAL A 245 -13.44 34.03 6.19
C VAL A 245 -12.23 34.96 6.24
N GLN A 246 -12.41 36.17 6.76
CA GLN A 246 -11.32 37.07 7.11
C GLN A 246 -10.99 36.91 8.59
N TYR A 247 -9.72 36.61 8.90
CA TYR A 247 -9.21 36.64 10.27
C TYR A 247 -8.67 38.04 10.56
N HIS A 248 -9.17 38.68 11.64
CA HIS A 248 -8.59 39.90 12.21
C HIS A 248 -7.21 39.62 12.82
#